data_AF-A0A0K2VFT9-F1
#
_entry.id   AF-A0A0K2VFT9-F1
#
_cell.length_a   1.000
_cell.length_b   1.000
_cell.length_c   1.000
_cell.angle_alpha   90.00
_cell.angle_beta   90.00
_cell.angle_gamma   90.00
#
_symmetry.space_group_name_H-M   'P 1'
#
loop_
_entity.id
_entity.type
_entity.pdbx_description
1 polymer ?
#
loop_
_entity_poly.entity_id
_entity_poly.type
_entity_poly.pdbx_seq_one_letter_code
_entity_poly.pdbx_strand_id
1 'polypeptide(L)'
;MGLSWRYIFAVLGAIGMAIIYGQKVNLSVAINGMVNKTALMEIDSASHGDDEHEVEFNPDEMCYVPGGSNNTAEDGPFLWTEQNKGLILGSYFWGYLVTQIPGGRIAELFSGKWVFLVAVLMSSLPTVLTPPAAYLGGFKLVIFLRIIEGFGGGLTFPAM
;
A
#
# COMPACT_ATOMS: atom_id res chain seq x y z
N MET A 1 -32.20 14.91 24.66
CA MET A 1 -31.19 15.71 23.95
C MET A 1 -31.02 15.12 22.56
N GLY A 2 -31.73 15.68 21.58
CA GLY A 2 -31.71 15.19 20.20
C GLY A 2 -30.39 15.57 19.55
N LEU A 3 -29.48 14.61 19.41
CA LEU A 3 -28.32 14.77 18.54
C LEU A 3 -28.87 14.98 17.13
N SER A 4 -28.76 16.20 16.60
CA SER A 4 -29.34 16.51 15.31
C SER A 4 -28.73 15.59 14.25
N TRP A 5 -29.59 15.04 13.38
CA TRP A 5 -29.28 14.12 12.27
C TRP A 5 -28.03 14.49 11.44
N ARG A 6 -27.66 15.78 11.45
CA ARG A 6 -26.44 16.34 10.84
C ARG A 6 -25.15 15.85 11.50
N TYR A 7 -25.10 15.75 12.83
CA TYR A 7 -23.92 15.24 13.55
C TYR A 7 -23.69 13.75 13.30
N ILE A 8 -24.77 12.97 13.13
CA ILE A 8 -24.68 11.54 12.82
C ILE A 8 -23.96 11.34 11.49
N PHE A 9 -24.30 12.11 10.45
CA PHE A 9 -23.59 12.06 9.17
C PHE A 9 -22.15 12.58 9.24
N ALA A 10 -21.90 13.64 10.01
CA ALA A 10 -20.54 14.16 10.19
C ALA A 10 -19.64 13.13 10.89
N VAL A 11 -20.14 12.46 11.93
CA VAL A 11 -19.40 11.43 12.66
C VAL A 11 -19.19 10.19 11.80
N LEU A 12 -20.21 9.74 11.05
CA LEU A 12 -20.06 8.62 10.11
C LEU A 12 -19.05 8.91 9.00
N GLY A 13 -19.06 10.13 8.45
CA GLY A 13 -18.08 10.58 7.46
C GLY A 13 -16.65 10.60 8.02
N ALA A 14 -16.47 11.15 9.22
CA ALA A 14 -15.18 11.17 9.90
C ALA A 14 -14.65 9.75 10.19
N ILE A 15 -15.51 8.83 10.63
CA ILE A 15 -15.14 7.43 10.88
C ILE A 15 -14.74 6.74 9.58
N GLY A 16 -15.49 6.88 8.49
CA GLY A 16 -15.13 6.23 7.23
C GLY A 16 -13.85 6.79 6.62
N MET A 17 -13.58 8.09 6.78
CA MET A 17 -12.30 8.69 6.41
C MET A 17 -11.14 8.09 7.23
N ALA A 18 -11.32 7.94 8.55
CA ALA A 18 -10.32 7.31 9.40
C ALA A 18 -10.05 5.86 8.99
N ILE A 19 -11.08 5.10 8.60
CA ILE A 19 -10.95 3.72 8.13
C ILE A 19 -10.16 3.66 6.81
N ILE A 20 -10.48 4.50 5.82
CA ILE A 20 -9.79 4.50 4.51
C ILE A 20 -8.31 4.86 4.67
N TYR A 21 -7.99 5.87 5.50
CA TYR A 21 -6.60 6.21 5.80
C TYR A 21 -5.88 5.10 6.56
N GLY A 22 -6.56 4.47 7.53
CA GLY A 22 -6.01 3.34 8.28
C GLY A 22 -5.68 2.14 7.39
N GLN A 23 -6.53 1.83 6.40
CA GLN A 23 -6.31 0.75 5.44
C GLN A 23 -5.04 0.99 4.60
N LYS A 24 -4.83 2.22 4.12
CA LYS A 24 -3.62 2.57 3.37
C LYS A 24 -2.34 2.36 4.16
N VAL A 25 -2.32 2.80 5.42
CA VAL A 25 -1.15 2.66 6.29
C VAL A 25 -0.89 1.19 6.59
N ASN A 26 -1.93 0.44 6.94
CA ASN A 26 -1.81 -0.97 7.26
C ASN A 26 -1.25 -1.78 6.07
N LEU A 27 -1.69 -1.49 4.85
CA LEU A 27 -1.25 -2.26 3.70
C LEU A 27 0.20 -1.97 3.31
N SER A 28 0.69 -0.74 3.48
CA SER A 28 2.11 -0.41 3.29
C SER A 28 3.01 -1.12 4.30
N VAL A 29 2.58 -1.21 5.57
CA VAL A 29 3.29 -1.95 6.61
C VAL A 29 3.25 -3.45 6.32
N ALA A 30 2.08 -4.00 5.95
CA ALA A 30 1.93 -5.40 5.60
C ALA A 30 2.80 -5.81 4.40
N ILE A 31 2.91 -4.96 3.36
CA ILE A 31 3.79 -5.22 2.21
C ILE A 31 5.26 -5.31 2.62
N ASN A 32 5.70 -4.45 3.54
CA ASN A 32 7.08 -4.48 4.01
C ASN A 32 7.37 -5.69 4.91
N GLY A 33 6.36 -6.18 5.63
CA GLY A 33 6.47 -7.36 6.50
C GLY A 33 6.39 -8.70 5.74
N MET A 34 5.65 -8.77 4.64
CA MET A 34 5.46 -10.03 3.90
C MET A 34 6.61 -10.41 2.96
N VAL A 35 7.68 -9.60 2.89
CA VAL A 35 8.82 -9.84 2.00
C VAL A 35 10.06 -10.27 2.76
N ASN A 36 10.71 -11.32 2.28
CA ASN A 36 12.00 -11.78 2.80
C ASN A 36 13.10 -10.79 2.41
N LYS A 37 13.65 -10.05 3.36
CA LYS A 37 14.69 -9.04 3.08
C LYS A 37 16.07 -9.67 3.02
N THR A 38 16.32 -10.68 3.85
CA THR A 38 17.62 -11.36 3.95
C THR A 38 17.98 -12.08 2.65
N ALA A 39 17.04 -12.85 2.09
CA ALA A 39 17.25 -13.56 0.83
C ALA A 39 17.37 -12.61 -0.38
N LEU A 40 16.72 -11.44 -0.34
CA LEU A 40 16.89 -10.44 -1.40
C LEU A 40 18.27 -9.76 -1.34
N MET A 41 18.78 -9.48 -0.14
CA MET A 41 20.13 -8.95 0.05
C MET A 41 21.20 -9.96 -0.40
N GLU A 42 20.99 -11.26 -0.17
CA GLU A 42 21.88 -12.31 -0.67
C GLU A 42 21.88 -12.41 -2.20
N ILE A 43 20.71 -12.33 -2.85
CA ILE A 43 20.60 -12.30 -4.31
C ILE A 43 21.28 -11.05 -4.88
N ASP A 44 21.08 -9.88 -4.28
CA ASP A 44 21.70 -8.63 -4.73
C ASP A 44 23.23 -8.64 -4.55
N SER A 45 23.71 -9.23 -3.45
CA SER A 45 25.14 -9.40 -3.17
C SER A 45 25.80 -10.42 -4.12
N ALA A 46 25.10 -11.50 -4.47
CA ALA A 46 25.57 -12.47 -5.46
C ALA A 46 25.56 -11.90 -6.90
N SER A 47 24.74 -10.88 -7.15
CA SER A 47 24.67 -10.18 -8.44
C SER A 47 25.73 -9.07 -8.58
N HIS A 48 26.23 -8.54 -7.47
CA HIS A 48 27.33 -7.56 -7.42
C HIS A 48 28.72 -8.20 -7.27
N GLY A 49 28.84 -9.50 -7.58
CA GLY A 49 30.09 -10.26 -7.51
C GLY A 49 31.08 -10.04 -8.65
N ASP A 50 30.79 -9.16 -9.62
CA ASP A 50 31.59 -8.99 -10.85
C ASP A 50 32.04 -7.54 -11.13
N ASP A 51 32.11 -6.65 -10.13
CA ASP A 51 32.79 -5.36 -10.28
C ASP A 51 34.00 -5.28 -9.34
N GLU A 52 35.16 -5.65 -9.89
CA GLU A 52 36.48 -5.35 -9.35
C GLU A 52 36.67 -3.83 -9.28
N HIS A 53 36.17 -3.19 -8.22
CA HIS A 53 36.64 -1.88 -7.83
C HIS A 53 37.42 -2.03 -6.52
N GLU A 54 38.75 -1.95 -6.62
CA GLU A 54 39.63 -1.85 -5.45
C GLU A 54 39.23 -0.62 -4.64
N VAL A 55 38.44 -0.82 -3.59
CA VAL A 55 38.19 0.22 -2.58
C VAL A 55 39.43 0.26 -1.69
N GLU A 56 40.28 1.24 -1.92
CA GLU A 56 41.41 1.59 -1.06
C GLU A 56 40.87 1.85 0.36
N PHE A 57 41.31 1.03 1.32
CA PHE A 57 40.85 1.05 2.70
C PHE A 57 41.29 2.35 3.38
N ASN A 58 40.40 3.34 3.44
CA ASN A 58 40.60 4.55 4.22
C ASN A 58 39.95 4.38 5.61
N PRO A 59 40.73 4.26 6.70
CA PRO A 59 40.20 3.91 8.03
C PRO A 59 39.38 5.02 8.73
N ASP A 60 39.25 6.21 8.13
CA ASP A 60 38.60 7.37 8.76
C ASP A 60 37.10 7.55 8.42
N GLU A 61 36.54 6.74 7.52
CA GLU A 61 35.12 6.82 7.13
C GLU A 61 34.39 5.50 7.40
N MET A 62 34.45 5.05 8.65
CA MET A 62 33.76 3.84 9.08
C MET A 62 32.30 4.17 9.42
N CYS A 63 31.44 4.21 8.40
CA CYS A 63 30.01 4.01 8.63
C CYS A 63 29.84 2.56 9.10
N TYR A 64 29.51 2.39 10.38
CA TYR A 64 29.13 1.12 10.98
C TYR A 64 28.11 0.38 10.09
N VAL A 65 28.58 -0.64 9.37
CA VAL A 65 27.71 -1.66 8.79
C VAL A 65 27.46 -2.66 9.91
N PRO A 66 26.24 -2.79 10.45
CA PRO A 66 25.96 -3.79 11.47
C PRO A 66 26.08 -5.16 10.79
N GLY A 67 27.20 -5.82 11.02
CA GLY A 67 27.40 -7.21 10.68
C GLY A 67 26.41 -8.09 11.43
N GLY A 68 25.91 -9.12 10.73
CA GLY A 68 25.45 -10.37 11.31
C GLY A 68 24.48 -10.21 12.48
N SER A 69 23.33 -9.60 12.25
CA SER A 69 22.24 -9.74 13.22
C SER A 69 21.53 -11.06 12.92
N ASN A 70 21.73 -12.05 13.79
CA ASN A 70 20.82 -13.18 13.99
C ASN A 70 19.45 -12.68 14.51
N ASN A 71 18.91 -11.64 13.89
CA ASN A 71 17.50 -11.36 13.98
C ASN A 71 16.87 -12.49 13.20
N THR A 72 16.22 -13.41 13.89
CA THR A 72 15.07 -14.10 13.34
C THR A 72 14.01 -13.03 13.06
N ALA A 73 14.29 -12.13 12.10
CA ALA A 73 13.25 -11.41 11.41
C ALA A 73 12.38 -12.53 10.86
N GLU A 74 11.11 -12.56 11.26
CA GLU A 74 10.11 -13.35 10.56
C GLU A 74 10.06 -12.79 9.13
N ASP A 75 11.00 -13.22 8.30
CA ASP A 75 11.10 -12.86 6.91
C ASP A 75 9.88 -13.48 6.24
N GLY A 76 9.08 -12.64 5.58
CA GLY A 76 7.86 -13.08 4.95
C GLY A 76 8.14 -14.10 3.83
N PRO A 77 7.15 -14.93 3.46
CA PRO A 77 7.36 -16.04 2.53
C PRO A 77 7.59 -15.59 1.07
N PHE A 78 7.47 -14.30 0.77
CA PHE A 78 7.53 -13.80 -0.60
C PHE A 78 8.86 -13.12 -0.93
N LEU A 79 9.50 -13.52 -2.03
CA LEU A 79 10.68 -12.88 -2.60
C LEU A 79 10.24 -11.79 -3.60
N TRP A 80 9.87 -10.61 -3.11
CA TRP A 80 9.55 -9.47 -3.97
C TRP A 80 10.66 -8.44 -3.93
N THR A 81 11.41 -8.33 -5.04
CA THR A 81 12.43 -7.30 -5.26
C THR A 81 11.89 -5.90 -4.94
N GLU A 82 12.75 -4.97 -4.53
CA GLU A 82 12.37 -3.59 -4.21
C GLU A 82 11.59 -2.92 -5.34
N GLN A 83 11.94 -3.21 -6.60
CA GLN A 83 11.23 -2.72 -7.77
C GLN A 83 9.77 -3.18 -7.82
N ASN A 84 9.49 -4.43 -7.43
CA ASN A 84 8.12 -4.96 -7.36
C ASN A 84 7.31 -4.32 -6.23
N LYS A 85 7.94 -4.05 -5.08
CA LYS A 85 7.30 -3.31 -3.97
C LYS A 85 6.92 -1.91 -4.42
N GLY A 86 7.84 -1.21 -5.08
CA GLY A 86 7.60 0.12 -5.64
C GLY A 86 6.45 0.12 -6.64
N LEU A 87 6.37 -0.91 -7.49
CA LEU A 87 5.29 -1.07 -8.46
C LEU A 87 3.92 -1.33 -7.78
N ILE A 88 3.88 -2.17 -6.74
CA ILE A 88 2.66 -2.42 -5.95
C ILE A 88 2.18 -1.13 -5.28
N LEU A 89 3.07 -0.40 -4.60
CA LEU A 89 2.72 0.89 -3.98
C LEU A 89 2.28 1.93 -5.02
N GLY A 90 2.98 1.99 -6.15
CA GLY A 90 2.69 2.92 -7.25
C GLY A 90 1.35 2.63 -7.95
N SER A 91 0.97 1.35 -8.08
CA SER A 91 -0.26 0.94 -8.77
C SER A 91 -1.55 1.52 -8.18
N TYR A 92 -1.57 1.79 -6.87
CA TYR A 92 -2.66 2.49 -6.21
C TYR A 92 -2.91 3.88 -6.83
N PHE A 93 -1.84 4.62 -7.14
CA PHE A 93 -1.94 5.98 -7.69
C PHE A 93 -2.51 6.00 -9.10
N TRP A 94 -2.24 4.96 -9.90
CA TRP A 94 -2.82 4.82 -11.23
C TRP A 94 -4.34 4.68 -11.16
N GLY A 95 -4.85 3.85 -10.26
CA GLY A 95 -6.31 3.74 -10.04
C GLY A 95 -6.90 5.05 -9.52
N TYR A 96 -6.23 5.67 -8.56
CA TYR A 96 -6.67 6.95 -7.98
C TYR A 96 -6.80 8.05 -9.06
N LEU A 97 -5.81 8.20 -9.93
CA LEU A 97 -5.77 9.25 -10.95
C LEU A 97 -6.87 9.05 -12.01
N VAL A 98 -7.09 7.80 -12.45
CA VAL A 98 -8.14 7.48 -13.42
C VAL A 98 -9.53 7.80 -12.89
N THR A 99 -9.78 7.63 -11.58
CA THR A 99 -11.11 7.83 -11.00
C THR A 99 -11.34 9.25 -10.52
N GLN A 100 -10.29 10.04 -10.34
CA GLN A 100 -10.40 11.43 -9.89
C GLN A 100 -11.16 12.30 -10.90
N ILE A 101 -10.90 12.12 -12.20
CA ILE A 101 -11.56 12.86 -13.30
C ILE A 101 -13.08 12.54 -13.39
N PRO A 102 -13.53 11.28 -13.49
CA PRO A 102 -14.96 10.96 -13.52
C PRO A 102 -15.65 11.07 -12.16
N GLY A 103 -14.94 10.85 -11.06
CA GLY A 103 -15.49 10.91 -9.70
C GLY A 103 -16.06 12.28 -9.36
N GLY A 104 -15.43 13.36 -9.85
CA GLY A 104 -15.96 14.72 -9.72
C GLY A 104 -17.35 14.90 -10.34
N ARG A 105 -17.57 14.33 -11.53
CA ARG A 105 -18.87 14.39 -12.22
C ARG A 105 -19.93 13.49 -11.56
N ILE A 106 -19.53 12.32 -11.08
CA ILE A 106 -20.45 11.38 -10.42
C ILE A 106 -20.94 11.94 -9.08
N ALA A 107 -20.09 12.70 -8.37
CA ALA A 107 -20.46 13.35 -7.11
C ALA A 107 -21.54 14.45 -7.28
N GLU A 108 -21.60 15.11 -8.44
CA GLU A 108 -22.66 16.09 -8.74
C GLU A 108 -24.02 15.41 -9.01
N LEU A 109 -24.00 14.18 -9.52
CA LEU A 109 -25.20 13.46 -9.99
C LEU A 109 -25.77 12.52 -8.92
N PHE A 110 -24.95 11.98 -8.02
CA PHE A 110 -25.35 11.03 -6.99
C PHE A 110 -25.28 11.65 -5.59
N SER A 111 -26.34 11.43 -4.80
CA SER A 111 -26.37 11.84 -3.39
C SER A 111 -25.14 11.29 -2.65
N GLY A 112 -24.36 12.17 -2.00
CA GLY A 112 -23.08 11.84 -1.36
C GLY A 112 -23.12 10.65 -0.39
N LYS A 113 -24.29 10.35 0.18
CA LYS A 113 -24.51 9.13 0.99
C LYS A 113 -24.14 7.84 0.24
N TRP A 114 -24.57 7.70 -1.01
CA TRP A 114 -24.36 6.49 -1.80
C TRP A 114 -22.94 6.43 -2.36
N VAL A 115 -22.39 7.56 -2.78
CA VAL A 115 -21.01 7.66 -3.28
C VAL A 115 -20.02 7.27 -2.18
N PHE A 116 -20.23 7.76 -0.95
CA PHE A 116 -19.39 7.41 0.19
C PHE A 116 -19.46 5.92 0.55
N LEU A 117 -20.66 5.33 0.57
CA LEU A 117 -20.83 3.90 0.84
C LEU A 117 -20.15 3.02 -0.23
N VAL A 118 -20.31 3.37 -1.50
CA VAL A 118 -19.68 2.64 -2.60
C VAL A 118 -18.16 2.78 -2.53
N ALA A 119 -17.63 3.97 -2.24
CA ALA A 119 -16.20 4.18 -2.07
C ALA A 119 -15.60 3.32 -0.95
N VAL A 120 -16.25 3.31 0.23
CA VAL A 120 -15.81 2.51 1.38
C VAL A 120 -15.86 1.01 1.07
N LEU A 121 -16.93 0.52 0.45
CA LEU A 121 -17.05 -0.90 0.08
C LEU A 121 -15.99 -1.30 -0.97
N MET A 122 -15.76 -0.44 -1.97
CA MET A 122 -14.81 -0.68 -3.05
C MET A 122 -13.36 -0.67 -2.56
N SER A 123 -13.03 0.10 -1.51
CA SER A 123 -11.70 0.06 -0.88
C SER A 123 -11.57 -1.05 0.17
N SER A 124 -12.65 -1.41 0.88
CA SER A 124 -12.60 -2.43 1.93
C SER A 124 -12.52 -3.86 1.39
N LEU A 125 -13.23 -4.20 0.32
CA LEU A 125 -13.21 -5.56 -0.23
C LEU A 125 -11.80 -5.99 -0.69
N PRO A 126 -11.07 -5.21 -1.53
CA PRO A 126 -9.72 -5.57 -1.95
C PRO A 126 -8.72 -5.65 -0.79
N THR A 127 -8.90 -4.80 0.24
CA THR A 127 -8.04 -4.79 1.43
C THR A 127 -8.12 -6.12 2.18
N VAL A 128 -9.33 -6.63 2.40
CA VAL A 128 -9.54 -7.93 3.06
C VAL A 128 -9.05 -9.09 2.18
N LEU A 129 -9.15 -8.96 0.86
CA LEU A 129 -8.70 -9.97 -0.10
C LEU A 129 -7.18 -9.94 -0.36
N THR A 130 -6.45 -8.94 0.13
CA THR A 130 -5.00 -8.79 -0.15
C THR A 130 -4.15 -9.94 0.39
N PRO A 131 -4.31 -10.41 1.64
CA PRO A 131 -3.51 -11.52 2.16
C PRO A 131 -3.74 -12.83 1.38
N PRO A 132 -4.98 -13.29 1.13
CA PRO A 132 -5.22 -14.45 0.27
C PRO A 132 -4.65 -14.28 -1.14
N ALA A 133 -4.79 -13.08 -1.72
CA ALA A 133 -4.28 -12.80 -3.06
C ALA A 133 -2.75 -12.93 -3.15
N ALA A 134 -2.02 -12.56 -2.11
CA ALA A 134 -0.58 -12.75 -2.05
C ALA A 134 -0.20 -14.25 -2.13
N TYR A 135 -0.94 -15.13 -1.45
CA TYR A 135 -0.70 -16.58 -1.48
C TYR A 135 -1.13 -17.26 -2.79
N LEU A 136 -2.26 -16.88 -3.37
CA LEU A 136 -2.80 -17.54 -4.57
C LEU A 136 -2.23 -17.01 -5.89
N GLY A 137 -2.03 -15.69 -5.99
CA GLY A 137 -1.74 -15.01 -7.26
C GLY A 137 -0.45 -14.20 -7.27
N GLY A 138 0.32 -14.21 -6.17
CA GLY A 138 1.57 -13.48 -6.02
C GLY A 138 1.41 -11.97 -6.21
N PHE A 139 2.50 -11.30 -6.58
CA PHE A 139 2.55 -9.83 -6.68
C PHE A 139 1.56 -9.26 -7.72
N LYS A 140 1.26 -9.98 -8.80
CA LYS A 140 0.38 -9.52 -9.89
C LYS A 140 -1.06 -9.33 -9.43
N LEU A 141 -1.57 -10.26 -8.64
CA LEU A 141 -2.94 -10.18 -8.10
C LEU A 141 -3.06 -9.08 -7.04
N VAL A 142 -2.00 -8.89 -6.24
CA VAL A 142 -1.91 -7.78 -5.29
C VAL A 142 -1.92 -6.42 -6.00
N ILE A 143 -1.21 -6.28 -7.13
CA ILE A 143 -1.27 -5.07 -7.98
C ILE A 143 -2.70 -4.83 -8.48
N PHE A 144 -3.39 -5.86 -8.97
CA PHE A 144 -4.75 -5.73 -9.46
C PHE A 144 -5.72 -5.25 -8.37
N LEU A 145 -5.64 -5.85 -7.18
CA LEU A 145 -6.44 -5.42 -6.02
C LEU A 145 -6.11 -3.98 -5.59
N ARG A 146 -4.83 -3.58 -5.67
CA ARG A 146 -4.39 -2.21 -5.37
C ARG A 146 -4.96 -1.17 -6.33
N ILE A 147 -5.06 -1.49 -7.61
CA ILE A 147 -5.68 -0.60 -8.61
C ILE A 147 -7.17 -0.41 -8.28
N ILE A 148 -7.87 -1.48 -7.92
CA ILE A 148 -9.28 -1.43 -7.51
C ILE A 148 -9.47 -0.60 -6.23
N GLU A 149 -8.59 -0.78 -5.25
CA GLU A 149 -8.60 0.02 -4.03
C GLU A 149 -8.35 1.51 -4.31
N GLY A 150 -7.45 1.80 -5.26
CA GLY A 150 -7.19 3.15 -5.79
C GLY A 150 -8.42 3.79 -6.43
N PHE A 151 -9.24 3.01 -7.13
CA PHE A 151 -10.51 3.50 -7.67
C PHE A 151 -11.46 3.98 -6.57
N GLY A 152 -11.64 3.20 -5.50
CA GLY A 152 -12.47 3.60 -4.34
C GLY A 152 -11.98 4.89 -3.66
N GLY A 153 -10.66 5.07 -3.55
CA GLY A 153 -10.07 6.28 -2.97
C GLY A 153 -10.28 7.54 -3.81
N GLY A 154 -10.34 7.42 -5.15
CA GLY A 154 -10.55 8.55 -6.06
C GLY A 154 -11.96 9.16 -5.98
N LEU A 155 -12.96 8.35 -5.64
CA LEU A 155 -14.35 8.77 -5.42
C LEU A 155 -14.58 9.51 -4.09
N THR A 156 -13.63 9.42 -3.15
CA THR A 156 -13.81 9.94 -1.78
C THR A 156 -13.56 11.46 -1.70
N PHE A 157 -12.64 12.00 -2.50
CA PHE A 157 -12.33 13.44 -2.52
C PHE A 157 -13.42 14.35 -3.12
N PRO A 158 -14.15 13.96 -4.18
CA PRO A 158 -15.26 14.77 -4.69
C PRO A 158 -16.58 14.60 -3.93
N ALA A 159 -16.70 13.59 -3.05
CA ALA A 159 -17.91 13.32 -2.28
C ALA A 159 -17.94 13.98 -0.88
N MET A 160 -16.87 14.70 -0.50
CA MET A 160 -16.76 15.48 0.74
C MET A 160 -17.12 16.94 0.53
#